data_AF-V6AUJ3-F1
#
_entry.id   AF-V6AUJ3-F1
#
_cell.length_a   1.000
_cell.length_b   1.000
_cell.length_c   1.000
_cell.angle_alpha   90.00
_cell.angle_beta   90.00
_cell.angle_gamma   90.00
#
_symmetry.space_group_name_H-M   'P 1'
#
loop_
_entity.id
_entity.type
_entity.pdbx_description
1 polymer ?
#
loop_
_entity_poly.entity_id
_entity_poly.type
_entity_poly.pdbx_seq_one_letter_code
_entity_poly.pdbx_strand_id
1 'polypeptide(L)'
;MNKTLFGTAILAFAIISVGMVTQQAFAQYMGNVDPAGKTGKNTLEETLKLQRERVEYAQENPATGSGTPYLAADGVLGASAIAAAVFGGIAAAFFVRARSGRYAAQGRG
;
A
#
# COMPACT_ATOMS: atom_id res chain seq x y z
N MET A 1 -16.97 2.19 24.42
CA MET A 1 -16.81 2.93 23.14
C MET A 1 -18.11 3.65 22.84
N ASN A 2 -18.08 4.97 22.60
CA ASN A 2 -19.30 5.76 22.42
C ASN A 2 -19.91 5.44 21.04
N LYS A 3 -21.13 4.88 21.02
CA LYS A 3 -21.79 4.41 19.78
C LYS A 3 -21.98 5.54 18.77
N THR A 4 -22.13 6.77 19.25
CA THR A 4 -22.22 7.97 18.40
C THR A 4 -20.91 8.28 17.69
N LEU A 5 -19.77 8.17 18.39
CA LEU A 5 -18.44 8.38 17.81
C LEU A 5 -18.11 7.33 16.74
N PHE A 6 -18.53 6.09 16.96
CA PHE A 6 -18.34 5.02 15.97
C PHE A 6 -19.23 5.24 14.74
N GLY A 7 -20.49 5.64 14.93
CA GLY A 7 -21.40 5.96 13.82
C GLY A 7 -20.96 7.16 12.99
N THR A 8 -20.47 8.23 13.63
CA THR A 8 -19.99 9.43 12.91
C THR A 8 -18.70 9.15 12.14
N ALA A 9 -17.80 8.32 12.67
CA ALA A 9 -16.57 7.93 11.99
C ALA A 9 -16.86 7.13 10.70
N ILE A 10 -17.82 6.19 10.74
CA ILE A 10 -18.22 5.42 9.55
C ILE A 10 -18.84 6.32 8.49
N LEU A 11 -19.72 7.24 8.89
CA LEU A 11 -20.36 8.16 7.96
C LEU A 11 -19.35 9.11 7.30
N ALA A 12 -18.40 9.63 8.08
CA ALA A 12 -17.32 10.47 7.57
C ALA A 12 -16.45 9.71 6.55
N PHE A 13 -16.08 8.47 6.86
CA PHE A 13 -15.31 7.61 5.96
C PHE A 13 -16.08 7.33 4.65
N ALA A 14 -17.38 7.04 4.74
CA ALA A 14 -18.22 6.81 3.57
C ALA A 14 -18.29 8.05 2.66
N ILE A 15 -18.49 9.24 3.21
CA ILE A 15 -18.58 10.49 2.43
C ILE A 15 -17.24 10.80 1.74
N ILE A 16 -16.12 10.65 2.46
CA ILE A 16 -14.79 10.86 1.90
C ILE A 16 -14.52 9.87 0.75
N SER A 17 -14.90 8.60 0.93
CA SER A 17 -14.70 7.57 -0.10
C SER A 17 -15.51 7.84 -1.37
N VAL A 18 -16.75 8.31 -1.27
CA VAL A 18 -17.58 8.68 -2.44
C VAL A 18 -17.02 9.91 -3.16
N GLY A 19 -16.58 10.92 -2.39
CA GLY A 19 -15.94 12.12 -2.96
C GLY A 19 -14.68 11.79 -3.75
N MET A 20 -13.84 10.89 -3.24
CA MET A 20 -12.63 10.47 -3.96
C MET A 20 -12.97 9.69 -5.24
N VAL A 21 -13.82 8.66 -5.16
CA VAL A 21 -14.14 7.79 -6.31
C VAL A 21 -14.80 8.55 -7.46
N THR A 22 -15.68 9.49 -7.15
CA THR A 22 -16.39 10.27 -8.18
C THR A 22 -15.46 11.23 -8.94
N GLN A 23 -14.46 11.82 -8.29
CA GLN A 23 -13.49 12.71 -8.94
C GLN A 23 -12.60 11.95 -9.93
N GLN A 24 -12.15 10.74 -9.58
CA GLN A 24 -11.30 9.94 -10.47
C GLN A 24 -12.08 9.43 -11.68
N ALA A 25 -13.33 9.01 -11.48
CA ALA A 25 -14.22 8.61 -12.58
C ALA A 25 -14.49 9.78 -13.55
N PHE A 26 -14.70 10.99 -13.04
CA PHE A 26 -14.89 12.19 -13.86
C PHE A 26 -13.64 12.54 -14.67
N ALA A 27 -12.45 12.46 -14.05
CA ALA A 27 -11.18 12.71 -14.72
C ALA A 27 -10.85 11.67 -15.82
N GLN A 28 -11.27 10.41 -15.65
CA GLN A 28 -11.09 9.37 -16.66
C GLN A 28 -12.11 9.47 -17.80
N TYR A 29 -13.36 9.81 -17.51
CA TYR A 29 -14.43 9.89 -18.51
C TYR A 29 -14.42 11.20 -19.31
N MET A 30 -14.09 12.33 -18.66
CA MET A 30 -13.97 13.63 -19.33
C MET A 30 -12.55 13.94 -19.81
N GLY A 31 -11.62 12.96 -19.77
CA GLY A 31 -10.13 13.02 -19.72
C GLY A 31 -9.34 13.86 -20.73
N ASN A 32 -9.94 14.92 -21.25
CA ASN A 32 -9.37 15.88 -22.14
C ASN A 32 -10.00 17.28 -21.95
N VAL A 33 -10.23 17.71 -20.70
CA VAL A 33 -10.72 19.05 -20.37
C VAL A 33 -9.61 19.90 -19.76
N ASP A 34 -9.33 21.03 -20.42
CA ASP A 34 -8.50 22.13 -19.89
C ASP A 34 -9.18 22.70 -18.61
N PRO A 35 -8.49 23.42 -17.70
CA PRO A 35 -9.13 24.10 -16.57
C PRO A 35 -10.24 25.09 -16.96
N ALA A 36 -10.31 25.46 -18.24
CA ALA A 36 -11.37 26.26 -18.85
C ALA A 36 -12.55 25.42 -19.42
N GLY A 37 -12.60 24.10 -19.17
CA GLY A 37 -13.71 23.22 -19.56
C GLY A 37 -13.77 22.85 -21.05
N LYS A 38 -12.71 23.11 -21.82
CA LYS A 38 -12.67 22.80 -23.26
C LYS A 38 -12.26 21.36 -23.49
N THR A 39 -13.13 20.58 -24.12
CA THR A 39 -12.87 19.19 -24.53
C THR A 39 -12.05 19.15 -25.83
N GLY A 40 -11.12 18.19 -25.98
CA GLY A 40 -10.51 17.85 -27.28
C GLY A 40 -9.06 18.32 -27.52
N LYS A 41 -8.31 18.74 -26.49
CA LYS A 41 -6.92 19.21 -26.66
C LYS A 41 -5.84 18.11 -26.78
N ASN A 42 -5.93 17.05 -26.01
CA ASN A 42 -5.12 15.84 -26.14
C ASN A 42 -5.61 15.05 -27.36
N THR A 43 -4.99 15.32 -28.51
CA THR A 43 -5.14 14.46 -29.68
C THR A 43 -4.65 13.04 -29.34
N LEU A 44 -5.12 12.03 -30.07
CA LEU A 44 -4.70 10.63 -29.86
C LEU A 44 -3.17 10.51 -29.99
N GLU A 45 -2.59 11.28 -30.90
CA GLU A 45 -1.16 11.35 -31.18
C GLU A 45 -0.37 11.92 -30.01
N GLU A 46 -0.84 13.01 -29.40
CA GLU A 46 -0.19 13.62 -28.23
C GLU A 46 -0.29 12.70 -27.01
N THR A 47 -1.43 12.02 -26.84
CA THR A 47 -1.62 11.04 -25.77
C THR A 47 -0.69 9.83 -25.96
N LEU A 48 -0.57 9.33 -27.18
CA LEU A 48 0.33 8.23 -27.53
C LEU A 48 1.80 8.63 -27.34
N LYS A 49 2.17 9.86 -27.69
CA LYS A 49 3.51 10.39 -27.45
C LYS A 49 3.80 10.46 -25.94
N LEU A 50 2.90 11.02 -25.15
CA LEU A 50 3.05 11.13 -23.70
C LEU A 50 3.12 9.74 -23.03
N GLN A 51 2.33 8.77 -23.49
CA GLN A 51 2.41 7.40 -23.01
C GLN A 51 3.76 6.75 -23.33
N ARG A 52 4.30 6.97 -24.54
CA ARG A 52 5.63 6.48 -24.91
C ARG A 52 6.72 7.09 -24.04
N GLU A 53 6.69 8.40 -23.83
CA GLU A 53 7.65 9.10 -22.96
C GLU A 53 7.57 8.58 -21.50
N ARG A 54 6.37 8.27 -20.99
CA ARG A 54 6.22 7.65 -19.66
C ARG A 54 6.84 6.26 -19.57
N VAL A 55 6.72 5.46 -20.64
CA VAL A 55 7.33 4.11 -20.69
C VAL A 55 8.84 4.22 -20.77
N GLU A 56 9.37 5.10 -21.62
CA GLU A 56 10.81 5.36 -21.75
C GLU A 56 11.40 5.88 -20.44
N TYR A 57 10.74 6.85 -19.79
CA TYR A 57 11.14 7.33 -18.47
C TYR A 57 11.16 6.22 -17.41
N ALA A 58 10.19 5.30 -17.41
CA ALA A 58 10.16 4.18 -16.49
C ALA A 58 11.28 3.15 -16.77
N GLN A 59 11.68 2.97 -18.03
CA GLN A 59 12.81 2.12 -18.41
C GLN A 59 14.15 2.74 -18.00
N GLU A 60 14.31 4.04 -18.17
CA GLU A 60 15.51 4.79 -17.78
C GLU A 60 15.62 4.97 -16.26
N ASN A 61 14.48 4.97 -15.54
CA ASN A 61 14.41 5.17 -14.10
C ASN A 61 13.72 3.98 -13.40
N PRO A 62 14.34 2.79 -13.41
CA PRO A 62 13.75 1.57 -12.86
C PRO A 62 13.50 1.63 -11.33
N ALA A 63 14.13 2.58 -10.64
CA ALA A 63 13.90 2.85 -9.21
C ALA A 63 12.61 3.65 -8.92
N THR A 64 12.00 4.26 -9.95
CA THR A 64 10.81 5.13 -9.81
C THR A 64 9.49 4.36 -9.98
N GLY A 65 9.54 3.05 -10.29
CA GLY A 65 8.36 2.20 -10.44
C GLY A 65 7.80 1.72 -9.09
N SER A 66 6.53 2.08 -8.80
CA SER A 66 5.66 1.73 -7.63
C SER A 66 6.26 1.71 -6.22
N GLY A 67 7.56 1.97 -6.04
CA GLY A 67 8.27 2.11 -4.77
C GLY A 67 8.59 0.83 -4.00
N THR A 68 8.17 -0.37 -4.44
CA THR A 68 8.37 -1.62 -3.67
C THR A 68 9.01 -2.74 -4.49
N PRO A 69 10.34 -2.68 -4.72
CA PRO A 69 11.05 -3.72 -5.47
C PRO A 69 11.02 -5.07 -4.73
N TYR A 70 10.33 -6.08 -5.26
CA TYR A 70 10.11 -7.36 -4.56
C TYR A 70 11.42 -8.05 -4.11
N LEU A 71 12.48 -7.95 -4.90
CA LEU A 71 13.78 -8.61 -4.67
C LEU A 71 14.84 -7.74 -3.95
N ALA A 72 14.52 -6.48 -3.61
CA ALA A 72 15.46 -5.63 -2.88
C ALA A 72 15.36 -5.86 -1.36
N ALA A 73 16.46 -5.60 -0.64
CA ALA A 73 16.50 -5.67 0.82
C ALA A 73 15.53 -4.65 1.47
N ASP A 74 15.30 -3.51 0.84
CA ASP A 74 14.32 -2.50 1.27
C ASP A 74 12.90 -2.76 0.73
N GLY A 75 12.73 -3.83 -0.04
CA GLY A 75 11.46 -4.22 -0.63
C GLY A 75 10.81 -5.40 0.07
N VAL A 76 9.83 -6.02 -0.59
CA VAL A 76 8.92 -6.99 0.05
C VAL A 76 9.66 -8.19 0.64
N LEU A 77 10.63 -8.76 -0.08
CA LEU A 77 11.37 -9.93 0.39
C LEU A 77 12.26 -9.58 1.60
N GLY A 78 12.93 -8.43 1.57
CA GLY A 78 13.76 -7.97 2.69
C GLY A 78 12.95 -7.57 3.92
N ALA A 79 11.84 -6.85 3.73
CA ALA A 79 10.88 -6.55 4.80
C ALA A 79 10.30 -7.84 5.42
N SER A 80 9.98 -8.84 4.58
CA SER A 80 9.48 -10.14 5.04
C SER A 80 10.54 -10.92 5.81
N ALA A 81 11.80 -10.88 5.36
CA ALA A 81 12.93 -11.52 6.05
C ALA A 81 13.19 -10.90 7.43
N ILE A 82 13.16 -9.55 7.52
CA ILE A 82 13.31 -8.84 8.80
C ILE A 82 12.15 -9.18 9.74
N ALA A 83 10.91 -9.17 9.25
CA ALA A 83 9.74 -9.53 10.04
C ALA A 83 9.83 -10.99 10.55
N ALA A 84 10.18 -11.94 9.68
CA ALA A 84 10.36 -13.33 10.06
C ALA A 84 11.47 -13.51 11.12
N ALA A 85 12.57 -12.75 11.02
CA ALA A 85 13.64 -12.80 12.01
C ALA A 85 13.20 -12.27 13.39
N VAL A 86 12.46 -11.16 13.44
CA VAL A 86 11.98 -10.59 14.71
C VAL A 86 10.94 -11.50 15.36
N PHE A 87 9.87 -11.83 14.65
CA PHE A 87 8.80 -12.67 15.20
C PHE A 87 9.28 -14.10 15.45
N GLY A 88 10.07 -14.67 14.54
CA GLY A 88 10.69 -15.98 14.71
C GLY A 88 11.67 -16.03 15.87
N GLY A 89 12.47 -14.97 16.07
CA GLY A 89 13.40 -14.86 17.20
C GLY A 89 12.68 -14.79 18.55
N ILE A 90 11.62 -13.98 18.64
CA ILE A 90 10.77 -13.90 19.84
C ILE A 90 10.11 -15.26 20.11
N ALA A 91 9.51 -15.87 19.09
CA ALA A 91 8.88 -17.18 19.21
C ALA A 91 9.87 -18.27 19.65
N ALA A 92 11.07 -18.30 19.08
CA ALA A 92 12.13 -19.23 19.45
C ALA A 92 12.59 -19.02 20.89
N ALA A 93 12.73 -17.77 21.34
CA ALA A 93 13.08 -17.45 22.72
C ALA A 93 12.02 -17.96 23.71
N PHE A 94 10.73 -17.72 23.41
CA PHE A 94 9.63 -18.27 24.21
C PHE A 94 9.58 -19.80 24.16
N PHE A 95 9.84 -20.41 23.01
CA PHE A 95 9.87 -21.86 22.86
C PHE A 95 10.97 -22.52 23.70
N VAL A 96 12.19 -21.97 23.67
CA VAL A 96 13.31 -22.44 24.50
C VAL A 96 13.02 -22.20 25.99
N ARG A 97 12.44 -21.04 26.34
CA ARG A 97 12.07 -20.72 27.72
C ARG A 97 10.94 -21.61 28.24
N ALA A 98 9.95 -21.94 27.41
CA ALA A 98 8.86 -22.85 27.76
C ALA A 98 9.38 -24.25 28.09
N ARG A 99 10.43 -24.72 27.39
CA ARG A 99 11.06 -26.02 27.66
C ARG A 99 11.95 -26.03 28.90
N SER A 100 12.46 -24.87 29.34
CA SER A 100 13.37 -24.73 30.48
C SER A 100 12.73 -24.12 31.74
N GLY A 101 11.46 -23.74 31.67
CA GLY A 101 10.71 -23.14 32.79
C GLY A 101 10.31 -24.17 33.84
N ARG A 102 10.08 -23.71 35.08
CA ARG A 102 9.72 -24.53 36.25
C ARG A 102 8.49 -25.45 36.05
N TYR A 103 7.66 -25.21 35.03
CA TYR A 103 6.50 -26.05 34.69
C TYR A 103 6.84 -27.23 33.75
N ALA A 104 8.05 -27.30 33.18
CA ALA A 104 8.53 -28.47 32.45
C ALA A 104 8.95 -29.62 33.39
N ALA A 105 9.16 -29.33 34.67
CA ALA A 105 9.27 -30.31 35.74
C ALA A 105 7.96 -30.35 36.53
N GLN A 106 6.88 -30.91 35.95
CA GLN A 106 5.74 -31.34 36.75
C GLN A 106 6.25 -32.30 37.84
N GLY A 107 6.15 -31.90 39.11
CA GLY A 107 6.42 -32.79 40.25
C GLY A 107 7.61 -32.44 41.15
N ARG A 108 8.00 -31.17 41.30
CA ARG A 108 8.75 -30.74 42.50
C ARG A 108 7.94 -29.68 43.24
N GLY A 109 7.39 -30.08 44.39
CA GLY A 109 6.77 -29.20 45.37
C GLY A 109 7.76 -28.20 45.95
#